data_AF-A0A7V3FLU6-F1
#
_entry.id   AF-A0A7V3FLU6-F1
#
_cell.length_a   1.000
_cell.length_b   1.000
_cell.length_c   1.000
_cell.angle_alpha   90.00
_cell.angle_beta   90.00
_cell.angle_gamma   90.00
#
_symmetry.space_group_name_H-M   'P 1'
#
loop_
_entity.id
_entity.type
_entity.pdbx_description
1 polymer ?
#
loop_
_entity_poly.entity_id
_entity_poly.type
_entity_poly.pdbx_seq_one_letter_code
_entity_poly.pdbx_strand_id
1 'polypeptide(L)' 'MSDEKKSYQIQVTTEDGRKILWKKQGKPALLPEELVETWVSKFRTDIWEITAEGEMVGVGRATGPTLKIAKVEKIPV' A
#
# COMPACT_ATOMS: atom_id res chain seq x y z
N MET A 1 15.76 -14.33 23.45
CA MET A 1 15.81 -13.00 22.81
C MET A 1 14.50 -12.87 22.07
N SER A 2 13.65 -11.92 22.47
CA SER A 2 12.41 -11.65 21.76
C SER A 2 12.79 -11.03 20.42
N ASP A 3 12.61 -11.75 19.32
CA ASP A 3 12.62 -11.15 17.99
C ASP A 3 11.50 -10.11 17.97
N GLU A 4 11.83 -8.83 18.16
CA GLU A 4 10.94 -7.74 17.81
C GLU A 4 10.71 -7.85 16.30
N LYS A 5 9.56 -8.43 15.92
CA LYS A 5 9.17 -8.53 14.52
C LYS A 5 9.07 -7.12 13.95
N LYS A 6 10.04 -6.73 13.12
CA LYS A 6 10.02 -5.47 12.38
C LYS A 6 8.70 -5.37 11.61
N SER A 7 7.98 -4.29 11.88
CA SER A 7 6.73 -3.98 11.19
C SER A 7 7.01 -2.92 10.13
N TYR A 8 6.38 -3.08 8.98
CA TYR A 8 6.52 -2.19 7.85
C TYR A 8 5.16 -1.68 7.42
N GLN A 9 5.13 -0.44 6.96
CA GLN A 9 3.99 0.13 6.25
C GLN A 9 4.28 0.17 4.75
N ILE A 10 3.23 0.26 3.93
CA ILE A 10 3.38 0.44 2.48
C ILE A 10 3.14 1.91 2.12
N GLN A 11 4.11 2.51 1.45
CA GLN A 11 3.96 3.76 0.73
C GLN A 11 3.63 3.47 -0.74
N VAL A 12 2.61 4.14 -1.25
CA VAL A 12 2.15 4.06 -2.63
C VAL A 12 2.54 5.35 -3.31
N THR A 13 3.28 5.25 -4.42
CA THR A 13 3.51 6.40 -5.31
C THR A 13 2.54 6.30 -6.47
N THR A 14 1.76 7.35 -6.70
CA THR A 14 0.78 7.42 -7.79
C THR A 14 1.42 7.91 -9.09
N GLU A 15 0.76 7.71 -10.23
CA GLU A 15 1.26 8.16 -11.54
C GLU A 15 1.45 9.68 -11.64
N ASP A 16 0.68 10.46 -10.87
CA ASP A 16 0.85 11.92 -10.75
C ASP A 16 1.89 12.34 -9.69
N GLY A 17 2.63 11.39 -9.13
CA GLY A 17 3.77 11.62 -8.23
C GLY A 17 3.43 11.81 -6.74
N ARG A 18 2.16 11.67 -6.34
CA ARG A 18 1.77 11.73 -4.92
C ARG A 18 2.25 10.50 -4.17
N LYS A 19 2.53 10.67 -2.88
CA LYS A 19 2.88 9.59 -1.96
C LYS A 19 1.77 9.43 -0.93
N ILE A 20 1.19 8.23 -0.86
CA ILE A 20 0.06 7.92 0.02
C ILE A 20 0.41 6.67 0.82
N LEU A 21 0.14 6.70 2.12
CA LEU A 21 0.31 5.53 2.97
C LEU A 21 -0.90 4.63 2.84
N TRP A 22 -0.66 3.35 2.56
CA TRP A 22 -1.74 2.37 2.48
C TRP A 22 -2.38 2.15 3.84
N LYS A 23 -3.71 2.15 3.83
CA LYS A 23 -4.58 1.81 4.94
C LYS A 23 -5.50 0.67 4.56
N LYS A 24 -5.85 -0.11 5.57
CA LYS A 24 -6.87 -1.15 5.48
C LYS A 24 -7.94 -0.82 6.49
N GLN A 25 -9.15 -0.52 6.00
CA GLN A 25 -10.30 -0.19 6.87
C GLN A 25 -10.00 1.01 7.79
N GLY A 26 -9.39 2.06 7.23
CA GLY A 26 -9.08 3.31 7.92
C GLY A 26 -7.86 3.26 8.84
N LYS A 27 -7.22 2.11 9.02
CA LYS A 27 -6.03 1.95 9.87
C LYS A 27 -4.77 1.73 9.02
N PRO A 28 -3.60 2.20 9.47
CA PRO A 28 -2.32 1.87 8.84
C PRO A 28 -2.21 0.37 8.56
N ALA A 29 -1.94 0.01 7.30
CA ALA A 29 -1.68 -1.37 6.96
C ALA A 29 -0.24 -1.72 7.35
N LEU A 30 -0.10 -2.47 8.45
CA LEU A 30 1.18 -2.95 8.94
C LEU A 30 1.39 -4.40 8.53
N LEU A 31 2.54 -4.67 7.92
CA LEU A 31 2.96 -6.00 7.51
C LEU A 31 4.27 -6.37 8.20
N PRO A 32 4.42 -7.62 8.70
CA PRO A 32 5.70 -8.10 9.18
C PRO A 32 6.69 -8.23 8.00
N GLU A 33 7.99 -8.20 8.31
CA GLU A 33 9.08 -8.31 7.34
C GLU A 33 8.91 -9.46 6.34
N GLU A 34 8.50 -10.63 6.84
CA GLU A 34 8.31 -11.86 6.04
C GLU A 34 7.23 -11.72 4.96
N LEU A 35 6.20 -10.90 5.20
CA LEU A 35 5.09 -10.69 4.28
C LEU A 35 5.28 -9.49 3.37
N VAL A 36 5.92 -8.42 3.88
CA VAL A 36 6.01 -7.15 3.16
C VAL A 36 6.85 -7.28 1.88
N GLU A 37 7.93 -8.06 1.90
CA GLU A 37 8.80 -8.27 0.74
C GLU A 37 8.07 -8.98 -0.40
N THR A 38 7.34 -10.04 -0.06
CA THR A 38 6.53 -10.79 -1.03
C THR A 38 5.40 -9.92 -1.57
N TRP A 39 4.78 -9.12 -0.71
CA TRP A 39 3.69 -8.24 -1.11
C TRP A 39 4.17 -7.17 -2.09
N VAL A 40 5.26 -6.46 -1.79
CA VAL A 40 5.82 -5.40 -2.66
C VAL A 40 6.27 -5.97 -4.00
N SER A 41 7.02 -7.08 -3.99
CA SER A 41 7.55 -7.69 -5.22
C SER A 41 6.48 -8.26 -6.16
N LYS A 42 5.32 -8.67 -5.61
CA LYS A 42 4.21 -9.25 -6.39
C LYS A 42 3.06 -8.27 -6.58
N PHE A 43 3.20 -7.02 -6.13
CA PHE A 43 2.14 -6.04 -6.24
C PHE A 43 1.88 -5.71 -7.70
N ARG A 44 0.60 -5.76 -8.09
CA ARG A 44 0.14 -5.50 -9.45
C ARG A 44 -0.53 -4.16 -9.53
N THR A 45 0.17 -3.18 -10.09
CA THR A 45 -0.33 -1.81 -10.22
C THR A 45 -1.47 -1.68 -11.24
N ASP A 46 -1.61 -2.65 -12.15
CA ASP A 46 -2.60 -2.65 -13.24
C ASP A 46 -4.02 -3.07 -12.81
N ILE A 47 -4.18 -3.61 -11.60
CA ILE A 47 -5.48 -4.07 -11.07
C ILE A 47 -5.92 -3.35 -9.81
N TRP A 48 -5.07 -2.48 -9.25
CA TRP A 48 -5.33 -1.73 -8.03
C TRP A 48 -5.19 -0.24 -8.26
N GLU A 49 -6.08 0.52 -7.62
CA GLU A 49 -6.01 1.97 -7.48
C GLU A 49 -6.04 2.31 -5.98
N ILE A 50 -5.73 3.57 -5.65
CA ILE A 50 -5.75 4.05 -4.27
C ILE A 50 -6.59 5.32 -4.14
N THR A 51 -7.35 5.44 -3.05
CA THR A 51 -8.03 6.69 -2.70
C THR A 51 -7.06 7.70 -2.06
N ALA A 52 -7.45 8.97 -1.98
CA ALA A 52 -6.66 10.00 -1.30
C ALA A 52 -6.43 9.69 0.19
N GLU A 53 -7.35 8.94 0.80
CA GLU A 53 -7.32 8.55 2.22
C GLU A 53 -6.43 7.33 2.48
N GLY A 54 -6.01 6.64 1.43
CA GLY A 54 -5.10 5.49 1.49
C GLY A 54 -5.77 4.12 1.36
N GLU A 55 -7.05 4.03 0.97
CA GLU A 55 -7.70 2.73 0.75
C GLU A 55 -7.37 2.19 -0.64
N MET A 56 -6.93 0.92 -0.71
CA MET A 56 -6.73 0.23 -1.99
C MET A 56 -8.02 -0.41 -2.47
N VAL A 57 -8.34 -0.18 -3.74
CA VAL A 57 -9.56 -0.64 -4.38
C VAL A 57 -9.22 -1.22 -5.75
N GLY A 58 -9.98 -2.22 -6.19
CA GLY A 58 -9.79 -2.78 -7.53
C GLY A 58 -10.14 -1.74 -8.60
N VAL A 59 -9.40 -1.72 -9.71
CA VAL A 59 -9.67 -0.83 -10.84
C VAL A 59 -11.15 -0.91 -11.24
N GLY A 60 -11.80 0.25 -11.35
CA GLY A 60 -13.22 0.37 -11.73
C GLY A 60 -14.22 -0.09 -10.65
N ARG A 61 -13.77 -0.40 -9.43
CA ARG A 61 -14.65 -0.81 -8.31
C ARG A 61 -14.90 0.28 -7.28
N ALA A 62 -14.25 1.43 -7.40
CA ALA A 62 -14.42 2.53 -6.46
C ALA A 62 -15.74 3.26 -6.69
N THR A 63 -16.37 3.72 -5.61
CA THR A 63 -17.55 4.59 -5.66
C THR A 63 -17.20 6.08 -5.70
N GLY A 64 -15.90 6.42 -5.67
CA GLY A 64 -15.39 7.79 -5.65
C GLY A 64 -14.03 7.93 -6.35
N PRO A 65 -13.40 9.12 -6.25
CA PRO A 65 -12.14 9.39 -6.93
C PRO A 65 -11.00 8.47 -6.47
N THR A 66 -10.27 7.93 -7.44
CA THR A 66 -9.08 7.11 -7.22
C THR A 66 -7.89 7.65 -8.00
N LEU A 67 -6.71 7.21 -7.60
CA LEU A 67 -5.43 7.53 -8.23
C LEU A 67 -4.77 6.22 -8.68
N LYS A 68 -4.24 6.25 -9.90
CA LYS A 68 -3.47 5.12 -10.45
C LYS A 68 -2.15 4.98 -9.72
N ILE A 69 -1.76 3.75 -9.46
CA ILE A 69 -0.55 3.41 -8.72
C ILE A 69 0.61 3.27 -9.72
N ALA A 70 1.69 4.01 -9.52
CA ALA A 70 2.92 3.85 -10.29
C ALA A 70 3.86 2.80 -9.67
N LYS A 71 4.01 2.83 -8.33
CA LYS A 71 4.82 1.87 -7.57
C LYS A 71 4.40 1.79 -6.11
N VAL A 72 4.84 0.72 -5.44
CA VAL A 72 4.70 0.54 -4.00
C VAL A 72 6.06 0.26 -3.37
N GLU A 73 6.28 0.76 -2.17
CA GLU A 73 7.53 0.64 -1.42
C GLU A 73 7.21 0.36 0.05
N LYS A 74 8.01 -0.46 0.71
CA LYS A 74 7.92 -0.68 2.16
C LYS A 74 8.67 0.43 2.90
N ILE A 75 8.14 0.84 4.06
CA ILE A 75 8.79 1.77 4.99
C ILE A 75 8.82 1.14 6.39
N PRO A 76 9.95 1.21 7.12
CA PRO A 76 10.01 0.74 8.50
C PRO A 76 9.15 1.62 9.41
N VAL A 77 8.57 1.03 10.45
CA VAL A 77 7.75 1.68 11.49
C VAL A 77 8.44 1.59 12.84
#